data_AF-A0A847FFU9-F1
#
_entry.id   AF-A0A847FFU9-F1
#
_cell.length_a   1.000
_cell.length_b   1.000
_cell.length_c   1.000
_cell.angle_alpha   90.00
_cell.angle_beta   90.00
_cell.angle_gamma   90.00
#
_symmetry.space_group_name_H-M   'P 1'
#
loop_
_entity.id
_entity.type
_entity.pdbx_description
1 polymer ?
#
loop_
_entity_poly.entity_id
_entity_poly.type
_entity_poly.pdbx_seq_one_letter_code
_entity_poly.pdbx_strand_id
1 'polypeptide(L)'
;MEIMVRKLTQEELKKKGVFCWPIWTKEISRFDWQYESVEECYFLEGDVEVTTQDGEKVSFGKGDFVIFPEGLSCVWEIKKPVRKHYNFR
;
A
#
# COMPACT_ATOMS: atom_id res chain seq x y z
N MET A 1 -8.97 0.14 12.96
CA MET A 1 -7.93 -0.68 12.33
C MET A 1 -7.09 0.27 11.51
N GLU A 2 -5.82 0.46 11.82
CA GLU A 2 -5.04 1.56 11.25
C GLU A 2 -4.12 1.12 10.12
N ILE A 3 -4.06 1.91 9.05
CA ILE A 3 -3.09 1.75 7.96
C ILE A 3 -1.75 2.26 8.47
N MET A 4 -0.72 1.41 8.50
CA MET A 4 0.62 1.84 8.91
C MET A 4 1.43 2.25 7.69
N VAL A 5 1.86 3.51 7.64
CA VAL A 5 2.79 4.03 6.63
C VAL A 5 4.15 4.25 7.28
N ARG A 6 5.21 3.67 6.72
CA ARG A 6 6.59 3.77 7.23
C ARG A 6 7.57 4.00 6.09
N LYS A 7 8.66 4.69 6.38
CA LYS A 7 9.83 4.75 5.49
C LYS A 7 10.92 3.85 6.02
N LEU A 8 11.05 2.68 5.40
CA LEU A 8 12.10 1.73 5.74
C LEU A 8 13.41 2.12 5.05
N THR A 9 14.52 1.85 5.73
CA THR A 9 15.86 1.96 5.16
C THR A 9 16.09 0.88 4.10
N GLN A 10 17.07 1.09 3.22
CA GLN A 10 17.42 0.09 2.21
C GLN A 10 17.83 -1.27 2.82
N GLU A 11 18.47 -1.27 3.99
CA GLU A 11 18.84 -2.50 4.69
C GLU A 11 17.63 -3.27 5.19
N GLU A 12 16.63 -2.58 5.76
CA GLU A 12 15.38 -3.20 6.21
C GLU A 12 14.58 -3.78 5.05
N LEU A 13 14.48 -3.04 3.93
CA LEU A 13 13.82 -3.50 2.71
C LEU A 13 14.51 -4.76 2.16
N LYS A 14 15.85 -4.79 2.13
CA LYS A 14 16.62 -5.97 1.71
C LYS A 14 16.42 -7.16 2.65
N LYS A 15 16.47 -6.94 3.97
CA LYS A 15 16.24 -8.00 4.98
C LYS A 15 14.84 -8.62 4.87
N LYS A 16 13.82 -7.81 4.57
CA LYS A 16 12.46 -8.28 4.31
C LYS A 16 12.29 -8.99 2.96
N GLY A 17 13.26 -8.83 2.04
CA GLY A 17 13.17 -9.41 0.70
C GLY A 17 12.11 -8.76 -0.18
N VAL A 18 11.73 -7.49 0.07
CA VAL A 18 10.62 -6.82 -0.63
C VAL A 18 10.79 -6.80 -2.15
N PHE A 19 12.04 -6.77 -2.63
CA PHE A 19 12.36 -6.74 -4.06
C PHE A 19 12.12 -8.07 -4.77
N CYS A 20 11.93 -9.16 -4.03
CA CYS A 20 11.59 -10.47 -4.57
C CYS A 20 10.07 -10.70 -4.62
N TRP A 21 9.27 -9.81 -4.03
CA TRP A 21 7.82 -9.92 -4.03
C TRP A 21 7.24 -9.64 -5.42
N PRO A 22 6.05 -10.18 -5.75
CA PRO A 22 5.38 -9.84 -6.99
C PRO A 22 5.10 -8.34 -7.08
N ILE A 23 5.05 -7.83 -8.31
CA ILE A 23 4.77 -6.43 -8.60
C ILE A 23 3.33 -6.30 -9.05
N TRP A 24 2.64 -5.32 -8.49
CA TRP A 24 1.33 -4.88 -8.93
C TRP A 24 1.42 -3.47 -9.51
N THR A 25 0.70 -3.24 -10.60
CA THR A 25 0.63 -1.95 -11.28
C THR A 25 -0.81 -1.56 -11.55
N LYS A 26 -1.12 -0.27 -11.42
CA LYS A 26 -2.46 0.25 -11.72
C LYS A 26 -2.43 1.69 -12.16
N GLU A 27 -3.25 2.00 -13.13
CA GLU A 27 -3.49 3.34 -13.65
C GLU A 27 -4.33 4.20 -12.69
N ILE A 28 -4.40 5.50 -13.00
CA ILE A 28 -5.24 6.47 -12.29
C ILE A 28 -6.68 5.97 -12.27
N SER A 29 -7.17 5.63 -11.09
CA SER A 29 -8.48 5.02 -10.90
C SER A 29 -8.91 5.19 -9.45
N ARG A 30 -10.22 5.09 -9.22
CA ARG A 30 -10.83 5.10 -7.89
C ARG A 30 -11.71 3.87 -7.74
N PHE A 31 -11.52 3.11 -6.67
CA PHE A 31 -12.25 1.87 -6.44
C PHE A 31 -12.32 1.51 -4.96
N ASP A 32 -13.35 0.78 -4.58
CA ASP A 32 -13.50 0.18 -3.27
C ASP A 32 -12.63 -1.07 -3.14
N TRP A 33 -11.99 -1.25 -1.99
CA TRP A 33 -11.16 -2.40 -1.71
C TRP A 33 -11.36 -2.90 -0.28
N GLN A 34 -11.31 -4.22 -0.12
CA GLN A 34 -11.41 -4.88 1.16
C GLN A 34 -10.26 -5.86 1.32
N TYR A 35 -9.60 -5.79 2.47
CA TYR A 35 -8.47 -6.65 2.82
C TYR A 35 -8.98 -7.85 3.62
N GLU A 36 -8.91 -9.04 3.03
CA GLU A 36 -9.25 -10.31 3.69
C GLU A 36 -8.07 -10.89 4.48
N SER A 37 -6.88 -10.32 4.33
CA SER A 37 -5.66 -10.70 5.05
C SER A 37 -4.76 -9.48 5.20
N VAL A 38 -3.69 -9.59 5.99
CA VAL A 38 -2.72 -8.52 6.14
C VAL A 38 -1.91 -8.38 4.85
N GLU A 39 -1.91 -7.19 4.23
CA GLU A 39 -1.12 -6.91 3.02
C GLU A 39 0.04 -5.96 3.36
N GLU A 40 1.27 -6.43 3.16
CA GLU A 40 2.48 -5.59 3.20
C GLU A 40 2.80 -5.09 1.78
N CYS A 41 2.98 -3.79 1.63
CA CYS A 41 3.24 -3.13 0.35
C CYS A 41 4.50 -2.27 0.40
N TYR A 42 5.29 -2.28 -0.67
CA TYR A 42 6.36 -1.29 -0.88
C TYR A 42 6.16 -0.58 -2.22
N PHE A 43 5.97 0.74 -2.17
CA PHE A 43 5.66 1.54 -3.35
C PHE A 43 6.93 1.97 -4.06
N LEU A 44 7.11 1.51 -5.29
CA LEU A 44 8.19 1.94 -6.17
C LEU A 44 7.85 3.27 -6.85
N GLU A 45 6.57 3.43 -7.22
CA GLU A 45 6.03 4.59 -7.92
C GLU A 45 4.54 4.77 -7.56
N GLY A 46 4.03 5.98 -7.79
CA GLY A 46 2.63 6.33 -7.59
C GLY A 46 2.39 7.33 -6.47
N ASP A 47 1.15 7.77 -6.42
CA ASP A 47 0.59 8.71 -5.44
C ASP A 47 -0.86 8.28 -5.20
N VAL A 48 -1.14 7.83 -3.98
CA VAL A 48 -2.40 7.20 -3.60
C VAL A 48 -2.92 7.87 -2.34
N GLU A 49 -4.23 8.13 -2.34
CA GLU A 49 -4.99 8.45 -1.15
C GLU A 49 -5.97 7.30 -0.88
N VAL A 50 -5.96 6.79 0.34
CA VAL A 50 -6.92 5.80 0.82
C VAL A 50 -7.82 6.46 1.85
N THR A 51 -9.13 6.31 1.68
CA THR A 51 -10.12 6.74 2.65
C THR A 51 -10.73 5.52 3.33
N THR A 52 -10.59 5.39 4.64
CA THR A 52 -11.17 4.31 5.43
C THR A 52 -12.65 4.57 5.72
N GLN A 53 -13.40 3.56 6.17
CA GLN A 53 -14.85 3.70 6.42
C GLN A 53 -15.21 4.70 7.53
N ASP A 54 -14.32 4.90 8.49
CA ASP A 54 -14.40 5.92 9.54
C ASP A 54 -14.06 7.34 9.03
N GLY A 55 -13.75 7.48 7.73
CA GLY A 55 -13.51 8.76 7.07
C GLY A 55 -12.07 9.27 7.19
N GLU A 56 -11.17 8.48 7.79
CA GLU A 56 -9.75 8.83 7.84
C GLU A 56 -9.12 8.73 6.45
N LYS A 57 -8.26 9.68 6.14
CA LYS A 57 -7.56 9.76 4.86
C LYS A 57 -6.08 9.55 5.07
N VAL A 58 -5.53 8.56 4.40
CA VAL A 58 -4.10 8.21 4.46
C VAL A 58 -3.51 8.33 3.06
N SER A 59 -2.47 9.15 2.93
CA SER A 59 -1.75 9.33 1.66
C SER A 59 -0.37 8.68 1.73
N PHE A 60 0.02 8.00 0.66
CA PHE A 60 1.32 7.35 0.52
C PHE A 60 1.72 7.23 -0.95
N GLY A 61 3.01 7.05 -1.20
CA GLY A 61 3.53 6.95 -2.55
C GLY A 61 4.93 6.38 -2.60
N LYS A 62 5.68 6.76 -3.64
CA LYS A 62 7.04 6.27 -3.89
C LYS A 62 7.94 6.31 -2.64
N GLY A 63 8.50 5.15 -2.30
CA GLY A 63 9.42 4.95 -1.18
C GLY A 63 8.75 4.57 0.14
N ASP A 64 7.42 4.60 0.20
CA ASP A 64 6.69 4.23 1.41
C ASP A 64 6.45 2.72 1.47
N PHE A 65 6.58 2.19 2.68
CA PHE A 65 6.18 0.85 3.07
C PHE A 65 4.87 0.93 3.84
N VAL A 66 3.84 0.27 3.33
CA VAL A 66 2.48 0.37 3.85
C VAL A 66 2.01 -1.00 4.31
N ILE A 67 1.37 -1.07 5.46
CA ILE A 67 0.75 -2.30 5.97
C ILE A 67 -0.75 -2.03 6.11
N PHE A 68 -1.53 -2.82 5.39
CA PHE A 68 -2.98 -2.83 5.49
C PHE A 68 -3.41 -3.99 6.41
N PRO A 69 -4.15 -3.73 7.50
CA PRO A 69 -4.62 -4.77 8.40
C PRO A 69 -5.75 -5.60 7.77
N GLU A 70 -5.85 -6.86 8.18
CA GLU A 70 -6.98 -7.73 7.86
C GLU A 70 -8.30 -7.12 8.33
N GLY A 71 -9.34 -7.27 7.51
CA GLY A 71 -10.67 -6.74 7.76
C GLY A 71 -10.84 -5.26 7.38
N LEU A 72 -9.78 -4.58 6.94
CA LEU A 72 -9.86 -3.19 6.50
C LEU A 72 -10.72 -3.08 5.22
N SER A 73 -11.70 -2.18 5.25
CA SER A 73 -12.43 -1.74 4.06
C SER A 73 -12.13 -0.27 3.81
N CYS A 74 -11.77 0.07 2.58
CA CYS A 74 -11.39 1.43 2.23
C CYS A 74 -11.59 1.74 0.74
N VAL A 75 -11.62 3.02 0.42
CA VAL A 75 -11.67 3.53 -0.95
C VAL A 75 -10.28 3.95 -1.37
N TRP A 76 -9.77 3.36 -2.44
CA TRP A 76 -8.53 3.76 -3.08
C TRP A 76 -8.78 4.85 -4.10
N GLU A 77 -7.97 5.89 -4.07
CA GLU A 77 -7.88 6.93 -5.10
C GLU A 77 -6.43 7.06 -5.58
N ILE A 78 -6.16 6.53 -6.77
CA ILE A 78 -4.85 6.56 -7.40
C ILE A 78 -4.73 7.86 -8.21
N LYS A 79 -3.95 8.82 -7.71
CA LYS A 79 -3.72 10.13 -8.35
C LYS A 79 -2.62 10.08 -9.41
N LYS A 80 -1.66 9.16 -9.26
CA LYS A 80 -0.61 8.87 -10.25
C LYS A 80 -0.43 7.35 -10.37
N PRO A 81 -0.14 6.82 -11.58
CA PRO A 81 0.02 5.38 -11.79
C PRO A 81 0.93 4.74 -10.74
N VAL A 82 0.42 3.67 -10.13
CA VAL A 82 1.09 2.97 -9.02
C VAL A 82 1.88 1.82 -9.56
N ARG A 83 3.06 1.62 -8.97
CA ARG A 83 3.84 0.38 -9.07
C ARG A 83 4.31 0.01 -7.68
N LYS A 84 3.87 -1.12 -7.15
CA LYS A 84 4.20 -1.58 -5.79
C LYS A 84 4.60 -3.05 -5.77
N HIS A 85 5.52 -3.41 -4.88
CA HIS A 85 5.66 -4.79 -4.42
C HIS A 85 4.59 -5.06 -3.37
N TYR A 86 4.01 -6.27 -3.40
CA TYR A 86 2.97 -6.66 -2.45
C TYR A 86 3.22 -8.07 -1.90
N ASN A 87 2.84 -8.29 -0.66
CA ASN A 87 2.91 -9.59 -0.01
C ASN A 87 1.73 -9.77 0.95
N PHE A 88 0.95 -10.81 0.74
CA PHE A 88 -0.13 -11.22 1.63
C PHE A 88 0.44 -12.10 2.74
N ARG A 89 0.01 -11.87 3.98
CA ARG A 89 0.45 -12.63 5.17
C ARG A 89 -0.70 -13.36 5.83
#